data_AF-A0A6J7VBE1-F1
#
_entry.id   AF-A0A6J7VBE1-F1
#
_cell.length_a   1.000
_cell.length_b   1.000
_cell.length_c   1.000
_cell.angle_alpha   90.00
_cell.angle_beta   90.00
_cell.angle_gamma   90.00
#
_symmetry.space_group_name_H-M   'P 1'
#
loop_
_entity.id
_entity.type
_entity.pdbx_description
1 polymer ?
#
loop_
_entity_poly.entity_id
_entity_poly.type
_entity_poly.pdbx_seq_one_letter_code
_entity_poly.pdbx_strand_id
1 'polypeptide(L)' 'MPEEGYTKTPNVTVFTVITGDAGEYIWNCEYPCGDGTVAKFGNAMSSMGYMSGHFNVVNA' A
#
# COMPACT_ATOMS: atom_id res chain seq x y z
N MET A 1 -10.42 -9.31 -23.14
CA MET A 1 -9.83 -9.55 -21.81
C MET A 1 -10.81 -8.93 -20.84
N PRO A 2 -11.47 -9.70 -19.97
CA PRO A 2 -12.46 -9.09 -19.09
C PRO A 2 -11.73 -8.11 -18.15
N GLU A 3 -12.37 -6.99 -17.84
CA GLU A 3 -11.92 -5.96 -16.88
C GLU A 3 -11.88 -6.48 -15.43
N GLU A 4 -11.63 -7.78 -15.25
CA GLU A 4 -11.91 -8.58 -14.06
C GLU A 4 -10.61 -8.93 -13.33
N GLY A 5 -10.02 -7.92 -12.68
CA GLY A 5 -8.88 -8.10 -11.76
C GLY A 5 -9.09 -7.49 -10.38
N TYR A 6 -10.15 -6.71 -10.20
CA TYR A 6 -10.45 -6.03 -8.95
C TYR A 6 -11.67 -6.67 -8.28
N THR A 7 -11.48 -7.16 -7.06
CA THR A 7 -12.59 -7.57 -6.20
C THR A 7 -13.51 -6.36 -5.98
N LYS A 8 -14.83 -6.56 -6.14
CA LYS A 8 -15.84 -5.53 -5.80
C LYS A 8 -15.79 -5.13 -4.32
N THR A 9 -15.12 -5.92 -3.49
CA THR A 9 -14.89 -5.67 -2.07
C THR A 9 -13.39 -5.63 -1.81
N PRO A 10 -12.75 -4.45 -1.72
CA PRO A 10 -11.33 -4.33 -1.45
C PRO A 10 -11.00 -4.79 -0.03
N ASN A 11 -9.80 -5.34 0.17
CA ASN A 11 -9.23 -5.50 1.51
C ASN A 11 -8.85 -4.12 2.05
N VAL A 12 -9.54 -3.65 3.10
CA VAL A 12 -9.24 -2.37 3.73
C VAL A 12 -8.30 -2.62 4.92
N THR A 13 -7.13 -1.98 4.89
CA THR A 13 -6.18 -2.00 6.02
C THR A 13 -5.96 -0.57 6.48
N VAL A 14 -6.09 -0.33 7.79
CA VAL A 14 -5.88 0.99 8.40
C VAL A 14 -4.60 0.93 9.20
N PHE A 15 -3.70 1.89 8.95
CA PHE A 15 -2.44 2.03 9.66
C PHE A 15 -2.45 3.32 10.48
N THR A 16 -1.84 3.28 11.66
CA THR A 16 -1.53 4.48 12.44
C THR A 16 -0.03 4.53 12.60
N VAL A 17 0.57 5.67 12.23
CA VAL A 17 2.00 5.87 12.22
C VAL A 17 2.30 7.08 13.09
N ILE A 18 3.25 6.95 14.02
CA ILE A 18 3.80 8.09 14.76
C ILE A 18 5.06 8.52 14.01
N THR A 19 5.08 9.77 13.56
CA THR A 19 6.25 10.35 12.88
C THR A 19 7.13 11.08 13.88
N GLY A 20 8.42 11.25 13.54
CA GLY A 20 9.32 12.15 14.25
C GLY A 20 9.13 13.60 13.79
N ASP A 21 10.24 14.31 13.66
CA ASP A 21 10.27 15.68 13.16
C ASP A 21 9.72 15.80 11.73
N ALA A 22 9.39 17.04 11.33
CA ALA A 22 9.01 17.35 9.96
C ALA A 22 10.08 16.91 8.96
N GLY A 23 9.64 16.33 7.84
CA GLY A 23 10.53 15.73 6.85
C GLY A 23 9.81 14.79 5.89
N GLU A 24 10.60 14.23 4.98
CA GLU A 24 10.14 13.23 4.02
C GLU A 24 10.34 11.82 4.57
N TYR A 25 9.28 11.04 4.56
CA TYR A 25 9.26 9.65 5.02
C TYR A 25 8.90 8.74 3.87
N ILE A 26 9.72 7.72 3.64
CA ILE A 26 9.43 6.67 2.66
C ILE A 26 8.54 5.62 3.32
N TRP A 27 7.50 5.18 2.62
CA TRP A 27 6.61 4.14 3.07
C TRP A 27 6.44 3.05 2.01
N ASN A 28 6.34 1.81 2.48
CA ASN A 28 5.91 0.66 1.70
C ASN A 28 4.90 -0.16 2.52
N CYS A 29 3.88 -0.69 1.85
CA CYS A 29 2.96 -1.65 2.45
C CYS A 29 3.63 -3.03 2.53
N GLU A 30 3.80 -3.56 3.74
CA GLU A 30 4.30 -4.91 3.97
C GLU A 30 3.19 -5.89 4.38
N TYR A 31 1.94 -5.42 4.41
CA TYR A 31 0.80 -6.25 4.76
C TYR A 31 0.33 -7.06 3.53
N PRO A 32 0.23 -8.40 3.63
CA PRO A 32 -0.06 -9.29 2.50
C PRO A 32 -1.56 -9.24 2.11
N CYS A 33 -1.97 -8.14 1.46
CA CYS A 33 -3.35 -7.86 1.04
C CYS A 33 -3.58 -7.85 -0.48
N GLY A 34 -2.64 -8.38 -1.25
CA GLY A 34 -2.72 -8.53 -2.70
C GLY A 34 -3.67 -9.65 -3.13
N ASP A 35 -3.54 -10.10 -4.38
CA ASP A 35 -4.24 -11.32 -4.80
C ASP A 35 -3.66 -12.54 -4.05
N GLY A 36 -4.39 -13.65 -3.93
CA GLY A 36 -3.95 -14.82 -3.16
C GLY A 36 -2.69 -15.53 -3.68
N THR A 37 -2.05 -15.00 -4.73
CA THR A 37 -0.81 -15.54 -5.30
C THR A 37 0.40 -14.97 -4.54
N VAL A 38 1.54 -15.67 -4.61
CA VAL A 38 2.81 -15.23 -4.02
C VAL A 38 2.65 -14.76 -2.56
N ALA A 39 2.19 -15.65 -1.67
CA ALA A 39 1.97 -15.33 -0.25
C ALA A 39 1.09 -14.10 0.02
N LYS A 40 0.14 -13.82 -0.90
CA LYS A 40 -0.74 -12.65 -0.94
C LYS A 40 -0.06 -11.31 -1.27
N PHE A 41 1.05 -11.35 -2.01
CA PHE A 41 1.76 -10.18 -2.53
C PHE A 41 1.62 -10.01 -4.05
N GLY A 42 0.75 -10.75 -4.73
CA GLY A 42 0.52 -10.57 -6.17
C GLY A 42 -0.35 -9.35 -6.53
N ASN A 43 -0.54 -9.13 -7.83
CA ASN A 43 -1.31 -8.03 -8.42
C ASN A 43 -0.76 -6.64 -8.01
N ALA A 44 -1.60 -5.74 -7.49
CA ALA A 44 -1.21 -4.39 -7.10
C ALA A 44 -0.05 -4.35 -6.07
N MET A 45 0.09 -5.39 -5.24
CA MET A 45 1.22 -5.51 -4.29
C MET A 45 2.55 -5.84 -4.99
N SER A 46 2.52 -6.40 -6.20
CA SER A 46 3.71 -6.74 -7.01
C SER A 46 4.03 -5.67 -8.07
N SER A 47 3.19 -4.64 -8.19
CA SER A 47 3.29 -3.63 -9.23
C SER A 47 4.12 -2.44 -8.75
N MET A 48 5.20 -2.13 -9.46
CA MET A 48 6.07 -1.00 -9.12
C MET A 48 5.26 0.31 -9.05
N GLY A 49 5.46 1.09 -7.97
CA GLY A 49 4.76 2.36 -7.74
C GLY A 49 3.37 2.22 -7.11
N TYR A 50 2.86 1.00 -6.93
CA TYR A 50 1.68 0.74 -6.10
C TYR A 50 2.12 0.37 -4.69
N MET A 51 1.33 0.78 -3.69
CA MET A 51 1.53 0.39 -2.29
C MET A 51 2.89 0.79 -1.69
N SER A 52 3.52 1.81 -2.27
CA SER A 52 4.72 2.47 -1.76
C SER A 52 4.64 3.95 -2.10
N GLY A 53 5.26 4.81 -1.30
CA GLY A 53 5.22 6.24 -1.55
C GLY A 53 6.02 7.06 -0.54
N HIS A 54 5.77 8.36 -0.58
CA HIS A 54 6.43 9.34 0.25
C HIS A 54 5.36 10.12 1.03
N PHE A 55 5.59 10.30 2.34
CA PHE A 55 4.81 11.18 3.19
C PHE A 55 5.64 12.42 3.52
N ASN A 56 5.07 13.60 3.30
CA ASN A 56 5.67 14.85 3.74
C ASN A 56 5.02 15.25 5.06
N VAL A 57 5.77 15.12 6.15
CA VAL A 57 5.35 15.58 7.47
C VAL A 57 5.72 17.05 7.58
N VAL A 58 4.71 17.90 7.78
CA VAL A 58 4.88 19.35 7.90
C VAL A 58 4.54 19.79 9.32
N ASN A 59 5.16 20.90 9.74
CA ASN A 59 4.78 21.56 10.98
C ASN A 59 3.35 22.11 10.84
N ALA A 60 2.59 22.05 11.94
CA ALA A 60 1.23 22.58 12.02
C ALA A 60 1.18 24.11 11.99
#